data_AF-A0A7C5W5L6-F1
#
_entry.id   AF-A0A7C5W5L6-F1
#
_cell.length_a   1.000
_cell.length_b   1.000
_cell.length_c   1.000
_cell.angle_alpha   90.00
_cell.angle_beta   90.00
_cell.angle_gamma   90.00
#
_symmetry.space_group_name_H-M   'P 1'
#
loop_
_entity.id
_entity.type
_entity.pdbx_description
1 polymer ?
#
loop_
_entity_poly.entity_id
_entity_poly.type
_entity_poly.pdbx_seq_one_letter_code
_entity_poly.pdbx_strand_id
1 'polypeptide(L)'
;MKRTIFFIYLSLFLFFSYENLYACKCIDPYSIPMKETIKKSTAIFIGEVVSIENEPTLLSVKFDVLASYKGIDKKAYIIVKTAKIDEACGFPFKVGERYIVFTYGDDAFYTSICTRTKLLSEAGDTIALLPPPIFSYLNETDKTYSELDKVELLLKQIEKDITKYRDENLLLKIKDARLLLKDYSQKAQKTEPKCPIIACPPCPPCPTPQKTEQVQIGMSEADFSAFYSEVKKADTGRDKLRLIESLMNSNATLSVNQVIALLKLLDFSSDRKKFFPIIKGHIADPQNIYKIYNHLDFSSDKEEARKILEGK
;
A
#
# COMPACT_ATOMS: atom_id res chain seq x y z
N MET A 1 31.39 -55.10 -24.26
CA MET A 1 31.65 -53.99 -23.31
C MET A 1 31.82 -52.62 -23.96
N LYS A 2 32.47 -52.46 -25.12
CA LYS A 2 32.65 -51.12 -25.76
C LYS A 2 31.35 -50.47 -26.27
N ARG A 3 30.36 -51.25 -26.73
CA ARG A 3 29.06 -50.74 -27.22
C ARG A 3 28.12 -50.24 -26.11
N THR A 4 28.15 -50.85 -24.93
CA THR A 4 27.31 -50.43 -23.79
C THR A 4 27.81 -49.14 -23.14
N ILE A 5 29.13 -48.88 -23.16
CA ILE A 5 29.71 -47.63 -22.65
C ILE A 5 29.31 -46.43 -23.51
N PHE A 6 29.16 -46.60 -24.83
CA PHE A 6 28.74 -45.54 -25.75
C PHE A 6 27.29 -45.08 -25.49
N PHE A 7 26.37 -46.02 -25.20
CA PHE A 7 24.99 -45.67 -24.87
C PHE A 7 24.85 -44.98 -23.51
N ILE A 8 25.71 -45.31 -22.54
CA ILE A 8 25.75 -44.62 -21.24
C ILE A 8 26.23 -43.17 -21.42
N TYR A 9 27.24 -42.94 -22.25
CA TYR A 9 27.71 -41.57 -22.55
C TYR A 9 26.70 -40.76 -23.39
N LEU A 10 26.02 -41.37 -24.36
CA LEU A 10 24.98 -40.71 -25.15
C LEU A 10 23.75 -40.36 -24.29
N SER A 11 23.42 -41.21 -23.31
CA SER A 11 22.38 -40.93 -22.31
C SER A 11 22.81 -39.84 -21.33
N LEU A 12 24.08 -39.80 -20.89
CA LEU A 12 24.58 -38.76 -19.98
C LEU A 12 24.71 -37.39 -20.67
N PHE A 13 24.95 -37.38 -21.99
CA PHE A 13 25.04 -36.15 -22.79
C PHE A 13 23.67 -35.48 -23.01
N LEU A 14 22.57 -36.24 -22.95
CA LEU A 14 21.20 -35.71 -23.05
C LEU A 14 20.66 -35.13 -21.73
N PHE A 15 21.38 -35.28 -20.60
CA PHE A 15 21.02 -34.64 -19.33
C PHE A 15 21.73 -33.31 -19.07
N PHE A 16 22.68 -32.89 -19.93
CA PHE A 16 23.49 -31.68 -19.72
C PHE A 16 22.99 -30.42 -20.45
N SER A 17 21.77 -30.46 -21.01
CA SER A 17 21.14 -29.29 -21.63
C SER A 17 19.80 -28.99 -20.99
N TYR A 18 19.83 -28.66 -19.70
CA TYR A 18 18.80 -27.81 -19.09
C TYR A 18 19.41 -26.40 -18.96
N GLU A 19 19.38 -25.64 -20.05
CA GLU A 19 19.45 -24.19 -19.92
C GLU A 19 18.09 -23.74 -19.39
N ASN A 20 18.09 -23.29 -18.14
CA ASN A 20 16.91 -22.71 -17.51
C ASN A 20 16.45 -21.50 -18.34
N LEU A 21 15.28 -21.68 -18.95
CA LEU A 21 14.55 -20.72 -19.76
C LEU A 21 14.08 -19.51 -18.92
N TYR A 22 14.26 -18.32 -19.50
CA TYR A 22 13.67 -17.01 -19.16
C TYR A 22 14.00 -16.37 -17.80
N ALA A 23 15.24 -15.92 -17.63
CA ALA A 23 15.51 -14.72 -16.84
C ALA A 23 15.46 -13.50 -17.79
N CYS A 24 14.65 -12.47 -17.51
CA CYS A 24 14.69 -11.28 -18.37
C CYS A 24 16.08 -10.65 -18.28
N LYS A 25 16.77 -10.62 -19.41
CA LYS A 25 18.08 -10.01 -19.54
C LYS A 25 17.93 -8.51 -19.65
N CYS A 26 17.66 -7.86 -18.53
CA CYS A 26 17.55 -6.41 -18.49
C CYS A 26 18.91 -5.76 -18.30
N ILE A 27 19.14 -4.68 -19.03
CA ILE A 27 20.22 -3.76 -18.73
C ILE A 27 19.85 -3.08 -17.41
N ASP A 28 20.79 -3.06 -16.46
CA ASP A 28 20.60 -2.39 -15.18
C ASP A 28 20.10 -0.95 -15.43
N PRO A 29 18.88 -0.59 -14.99
CA PRO A 29 18.32 0.72 -15.28
C PRO A 29 19.14 1.87 -14.66
N TYR A 30 20.00 1.58 -13.68
CA TYR A 30 20.89 2.56 -13.07
C TYR A 30 22.15 2.86 -13.90
N SER A 31 22.49 1.98 -14.86
CA SER A 31 23.60 2.20 -15.80
C SER A 31 23.29 3.28 -16.87
N ILE A 32 22.01 3.53 -17.15
CA ILE A 32 21.56 4.55 -18.11
C ILE A 32 21.48 5.91 -17.40
N PRO A 33 22.13 6.99 -17.88
CA PRO A 33 22.07 8.30 -17.24
C PRO A 33 20.63 8.80 -17.03
N MET A 34 20.33 9.44 -15.88
CA MET A 34 18.97 9.86 -15.54
C MET A 34 18.33 10.75 -16.63
N LYS A 35 19.12 11.65 -17.24
CA LYS A 35 18.65 12.51 -18.34
C LYS A 35 18.13 11.70 -19.53
N GLU A 36 18.77 10.59 -19.86
CA GLU A 36 18.35 9.71 -20.94
C GLU A 36 17.12 8.89 -20.53
N THR A 37 17.07 8.40 -19.29
CA THR A 37 15.89 7.73 -18.75
C THR A 37 14.66 8.63 -18.79
N ILE A 38 14.79 9.90 -18.37
CA ILE A 38 13.72 10.89 -18.45
C ILE A 38 13.27 11.08 -19.90
N LYS A 39 14.20 11.16 -20.85
CA LYS A 39 13.87 11.33 -22.27
C LYS A 39 13.10 10.13 -22.82
N LYS A 40 13.54 8.90 -22.51
CA LYS A 40 12.93 7.64 -22.97
C LYS A 40 11.60 7.31 -22.31
N SER A 41 11.35 7.79 -21.10
CA SER A 41 10.11 7.48 -20.37
C SER A 41 8.93 8.26 -20.94
N THR A 42 7.79 7.61 -21.13
CA THR A 42 6.56 8.26 -21.63
C THR A 42 6.00 9.20 -20.57
N ALA A 43 5.82 8.68 -19.35
CA ALA A 43 5.44 9.44 -18.16
C ALA A 43 6.28 9.02 -16.95
N ILE A 44 6.50 9.98 -16.05
CA ILE A 44 7.18 9.79 -14.77
C ILE A 44 6.36 10.47 -13.70
N PHE A 45 5.91 9.72 -12.70
CA PHE A 45 5.01 10.23 -11.68
C PHE A 45 5.16 9.45 -10.36
N ILE A 46 4.76 10.09 -9.27
CA ILE A 46 4.54 9.46 -7.97
C ILE A 46 3.05 9.22 -7.82
N GLY A 47 2.66 8.00 -7.47
CA GLY A 47 1.28 7.65 -7.25
C GLY A 47 1.10 6.54 -6.21
N GLU A 48 -0.11 6.48 -5.66
CA GLU A 48 -0.56 5.42 -4.76
C GLU A 48 -1.37 4.38 -5.52
N VAL A 49 -1.11 3.10 -5.27
CA VAL A 49 -1.83 2.01 -5.93
C VAL A 49 -3.23 1.86 -5.34
N VAL A 50 -4.25 2.07 -6.15
CA VAL A 50 -5.67 2.01 -5.76
C VAL A 50 -6.24 0.61 -5.95
N SER A 51 -5.94 -0.02 -7.08
CA SER A 51 -6.41 -1.37 -7.42
C SER A 51 -5.45 -2.05 -8.39
N ILE A 52 -5.46 -3.37 -8.38
CA ILE A 52 -4.72 -4.22 -9.33
C ILE A 52 -5.73 -5.19 -9.93
N GLU A 53 -5.87 -5.15 -11.25
CA GLU A 53 -6.72 -6.05 -12.03
C GLU A 53 -5.83 -7.05 -12.76
N ASN A 54 -6.20 -8.34 -12.67
CA ASN A 54 -5.45 -9.41 -13.29
C ASN A 54 -6.05 -9.72 -14.67
N GLU A 55 -5.34 -9.34 -15.73
CA GLU A 55 -5.68 -9.70 -17.11
C GLU A 55 -5.00 -11.03 -17.49
N PRO A 56 -5.45 -11.72 -18.56
CA PRO A 56 -4.89 -13.02 -18.95
C PRO A 56 -3.36 -13.02 -19.09
N THR A 57 -2.78 -11.94 -19.60
CA THR A 57 -1.35 -11.84 -19.93
C THR A 57 -0.62 -10.71 -19.18
N LEU A 58 -1.34 -9.80 -18.54
CA LEU A 58 -0.79 -8.59 -17.91
C LEU A 58 -1.51 -8.29 -16.58
N LEU A 59 -0.93 -7.43 -15.78
CA LEU A 59 -1.58 -6.81 -14.63
C LEU A 59 -1.84 -5.35 -14.98
N SER A 60 -3.08 -4.90 -14.77
CA SER A 60 -3.49 -3.50 -14.92
C SER A 60 -3.56 -2.87 -13.53
N VAL A 61 -2.65 -1.92 -13.27
CA VAL A 61 -2.50 -1.27 -11.96
C VAL A 61 -3.02 0.16 -12.04
N LYS A 62 -4.04 0.47 -11.25
CA LYS A 62 -4.62 1.80 -11.18
C LYS A 62 -3.94 2.61 -10.09
N PHE A 63 -3.44 3.79 -10.45
CA PHE A 63 -2.78 4.73 -9.55
C PHE A 63 -3.62 5.97 -9.32
N ASP A 64 -3.67 6.48 -8.08
CA ASP A 64 -3.97 7.89 -7.80
C ASP A 64 -2.67 8.70 -7.93
N VAL A 65 -2.56 9.58 -8.91
CA VAL A 65 -1.34 10.33 -9.17
C VAL A 65 -1.22 11.50 -8.19
N LEU A 66 -0.15 11.50 -7.40
CA LEU A 66 0.13 12.52 -6.39
C LEU A 66 1.08 13.60 -6.89
N ALA A 67 2.09 13.23 -7.69
CA ALA A 67 2.99 14.20 -8.32
C ALA A 67 3.40 13.69 -9.71
N SER A 68 3.61 14.60 -10.65
CA SER A 68 4.09 14.25 -11.99
C SER A 68 5.34 15.03 -12.36
N TYR A 69 6.28 14.35 -12.98
CA TYR A 69 7.54 14.91 -13.48
C TYR A 69 7.57 14.95 -15.01
N LYS A 70 6.77 14.10 -15.67
CA LYS A 70 6.67 14.02 -17.13
C LYS A 70 5.36 13.36 -17.54
N GLY A 71 4.76 13.83 -18.63
CA GLY A 71 3.71 13.13 -19.38
C GLY A 71 2.31 13.17 -18.77
N ILE A 72 2.14 13.77 -17.59
CA ILE A 72 0.84 13.95 -16.92
C ILE A 72 0.78 15.39 -16.41
N ASP A 73 -0.26 16.12 -16.76
CA ASP A 73 -0.42 17.57 -16.55
C ASP A 73 -1.35 17.94 -15.38
N LYS A 74 -2.13 16.98 -14.87
CA LYS A 74 -3.06 17.17 -13.76
C LYS A 74 -3.26 15.93 -12.91
N LYS A 75 -3.85 16.10 -11.71
CA LYS A 75 -4.27 14.98 -10.87
C LYS A 75 -5.25 14.09 -11.63
N ALA A 76 -4.98 12.80 -11.69
CA ALA A 76 -5.84 11.84 -12.36
C ALA A 76 -5.60 10.42 -11.81
N TYR A 77 -6.58 9.54 -12.05
CA TYR A 77 -6.34 8.12 -11.96
C TYR A 77 -5.76 7.63 -13.29
N ILE A 78 -4.64 6.90 -13.25
CA ILE A 78 -4.02 6.34 -14.46
C ILE A 78 -3.84 4.83 -14.32
N ILE A 79 -3.92 4.14 -15.45
CA ILE A 79 -3.70 2.69 -15.51
C ILE A 79 -2.33 2.44 -16.10
N VAL A 80 -1.49 1.73 -15.36
CA VAL A 80 -0.18 1.26 -15.82
C VAL A 80 -0.21 -0.26 -15.89
N LYS A 81 0.20 -0.79 -17.04
CA LYS A 81 0.28 -2.22 -17.29
C LYS A 81 1.67 -2.76 -16.95
N THR A 82 1.73 -3.93 -16.36
CA THR A 82 2.98 -4.66 -16.12
C THR A 82 2.77 -6.13 -16.44
N ALA A 83 3.84 -6.84 -16.80
CA ALA A 83 3.81 -8.29 -16.88
C ALA A 83 3.47 -8.92 -15.52
N LYS A 84 3.11 -10.20 -15.53
CA LYS A 84 3.06 -11.02 -14.31
C LYS A 84 4.48 -11.28 -13.81
N ILE A 85 4.62 -11.29 -12.48
CA ILE A 85 5.93 -11.43 -11.81
C ILE A 85 6.60 -12.76 -12.20
N ASP A 86 5.82 -13.84 -12.26
CA ASP A 86 6.30 -15.21 -12.49
C ASP A 86 6.57 -15.55 -13.97
N GLU A 87 6.24 -14.63 -14.90
CA GLU A 87 6.23 -14.94 -16.34
C GLU A 87 7.15 -14.02 -17.16
N ALA A 88 7.21 -12.71 -16.86
CA ALA A 88 7.92 -11.77 -17.73
C ALA A 88 8.39 -10.47 -17.03
N CYS A 89 8.97 -10.60 -15.83
CA CYS A 89 9.63 -9.49 -15.11
C CYS A 89 8.70 -8.31 -14.79
N GLY A 90 7.50 -8.68 -14.38
CA GLY A 90 6.51 -7.78 -13.84
C GLY A 90 6.99 -7.06 -12.59
N PHE A 91 6.64 -5.78 -12.46
CA PHE A 91 6.90 -5.05 -11.23
C PHE A 91 5.89 -5.45 -10.13
N PRO A 92 6.34 -5.81 -8.91
CA PRO A 92 5.48 -6.35 -7.86
C PRO A 92 4.78 -5.25 -7.05
N PHE A 93 3.79 -4.59 -7.65
CA PHE A 93 2.99 -3.57 -6.98
C PHE A 93 2.13 -4.14 -5.84
N LYS A 94 1.88 -3.31 -4.83
CA LYS A 94 0.98 -3.60 -3.71
C LYS A 94 -0.04 -2.48 -3.55
N VAL A 95 -1.30 -2.84 -3.34
CA VAL A 95 -2.39 -1.88 -3.11
C VAL A 95 -2.13 -1.10 -1.82
N GLY A 96 -2.34 0.22 -1.87
CA GLY A 96 -2.11 1.17 -0.77
C GLY A 96 -0.66 1.68 -0.65
N GLU A 97 0.28 1.09 -1.40
CA GLU A 97 1.67 1.54 -1.40
C GLU A 97 1.91 2.62 -2.45
N ARG A 98 2.94 3.44 -2.22
CA ARG A 98 3.32 4.55 -3.11
C ARG A 98 4.62 4.27 -3.81
N TYR A 99 4.68 4.65 -5.09
CA TYR A 99 5.83 4.37 -5.94
C TYR A 99 6.19 5.60 -6.77
N ILE A 100 7.48 5.76 -7.06
CA ILE A 100 7.92 6.51 -8.24
C ILE A 100 7.84 5.54 -9.42
N VAL A 101 7.09 5.91 -10.45
CA VAL A 101 6.80 5.04 -11.59
C VAL A 101 7.39 5.66 -12.85
N PHE A 102 8.24 4.89 -13.51
CA PHE A 102 8.77 5.18 -14.84
C PHE A 102 8.04 4.31 -15.85
N THR A 103 7.41 4.94 -16.83
CA THR A 103 6.61 4.25 -17.84
C THR A 103 7.22 4.33 -19.23
N TYR A 104 6.90 3.35 -20.07
CA TYR A 104 7.23 3.31 -21.48
C TYR A 104 6.00 2.89 -22.30
N GLY A 105 6.09 3.04 -23.62
CA GLY A 105 5.00 2.74 -24.56
C GLY A 105 4.34 4.01 -25.10
N ASP A 106 3.81 3.92 -26.31
CA ASP A 106 3.27 5.08 -27.03
C ASP A 106 1.76 5.24 -26.78
N ASP A 107 0.99 4.15 -26.84
CA ASP A 107 -0.47 4.17 -26.71
C ASP A 107 -0.97 3.84 -25.29
N ALA A 108 -0.14 3.21 -24.48
CA ALA A 108 -0.46 2.82 -23.11
C ALA A 108 0.77 2.87 -22.22
N PHE A 109 0.55 3.07 -20.93
CA PHE A 109 1.63 3.10 -19.95
C PHE A 109 2.00 1.68 -19.53
N TYR A 110 3.25 1.29 -19.80
CA TYR A 110 3.83 0.04 -19.33
C TYR A 110 4.96 0.28 -18.34
N THR A 111 5.19 -0.67 -17.44
CA THR A 111 6.33 -0.67 -16.53
C THR A 111 6.79 -2.09 -16.22
N SER A 112 7.99 -2.23 -15.66
CA SER A 112 8.61 -3.51 -15.31
C SER A 112 9.71 -3.31 -14.26
N ILE A 113 10.26 -4.40 -13.70
CA ILE A 113 11.43 -4.34 -12.80
C ILE A 113 12.67 -3.74 -13.48
N CYS A 114 12.67 -3.67 -14.81
CA CYS A 114 13.77 -3.16 -15.62
C CYS A 114 13.65 -1.66 -15.87
N THR A 115 12.59 -1.05 -15.37
CA THR A 115 12.46 0.40 -15.30
C THR A 115 13.04 0.90 -13.97
N ARG A 116 13.32 2.20 -13.85
CA ARG A 116 13.72 2.81 -12.56
C ARG A 116 12.54 2.95 -11.57
N THR A 117 11.44 2.24 -11.80
CA THR A 117 10.28 2.21 -10.90
C THR A 117 10.67 1.57 -9.58
N LYS A 118 10.29 2.20 -8.46
CA LYS A 118 10.54 1.67 -7.11
C LYS A 118 9.64 2.28 -6.06
N LEU A 119 9.63 1.66 -4.88
CA LEU A 119 8.89 2.10 -3.71
C LEU A 119 9.31 3.53 -3.33
N LEU A 120 8.34 4.38 -3.00
CA LEU A 120 8.58 5.80 -2.76
C LEU A 120 9.51 6.05 -1.55
N SER A 121 9.40 5.25 -0.50
CA SER A 121 10.27 5.31 0.68
C SER A 121 11.74 4.99 0.37
N GLU A 122 12.01 4.32 -0.75
CA GLU A 122 13.36 3.98 -1.20
C GLU A 122 13.83 4.88 -2.34
N ALA A 123 13.05 5.89 -2.71
CA ALA A 123 13.23 6.66 -3.93
C ALA A 123 13.93 8.01 -3.78
N GLY A 124 14.42 8.35 -2.59
CA GLY A 124 14.99 9.68 -2.32
C GLY A 124 16.15 10.08 -3.25
N ASP A 125 17.06 9.16 -3.52
CA ASP A 125 18.16 9.30 -4.49
C ASP A 125 17.66 9.51 -5.93
N THR A 126 16.60 8.81 -6.33
CA THR A 126 16.03 8.90 -7.67
C THR A 126 15.27 10.20 -7.86
N ILE A 127 14.50 10.62 -6.85
CA ILE A 127 13.76 11.89 -6.86
C ILE A 127 14.71 13.08 -6.87
N ALA A 128 15.83 13.01 -6.14
CA ALA A 128 16.85 14.05 -6.13
C ALA A 128 17.48 14.32 -7.51
N LEU A 129 17.39 13.35 -8.43
CA LEU A 129 17.91 13.46 -9.80
C LEU A 129 16.85 13.87 -10.83
N LEU A 130 15.58 14.00 -10.43
CA LEU A 130 14.49 14.43 -11.30
C LEU A 130 14.37 15.96 -11.32
N PRO A 131 13.82 16.55 -12.41
CA PRO A 131 13.46 17.96 -12.42
C PRO A 131 12.35 18.25 -11.39
N PRO A 132 12.06 19.53 -11.11
CA PRO A 132 10.87 19.90 -10.34
C PRO A 132 9.60 19.29 -10.95
N PRO A 133 8.64 18.84 -10.12
CA PRO A 133 7.40 18.27 -10.63
C PRO A 133 6.54 19.33 -11.34
N ILE A 134 5.85 18.91 -12.40
CA ILE A 134 4.84 19.69 -13.14
C ILE A 134 3.69 20.08 -12.20
N PHE A 135 3.25 19.12 -11.39
CA PHE A 135 2.34 19.34 -10.27
C PHE A 135 2.71 18.42 -9.11
N SER A 136 2.35 18.82 -7.89
CA SER A 136 2.50 17.98 -6.71
C SER A 136 1.39 18.25 -5.70
N TYR A 137 0.73 17.18 -5.29
CA TYR A 137 -0.28 17.11 -4.23
C TYR A 137 0.21 16.27 -3.05
N LEU A 138 1.53 16.09 -2.93
CA LEU A 138 2.13 15.42 -1.78
C LEU A 138 1.99 16.31 -0.54
N ASN A 139 1.51 15.73 0.56
CA ASN A 139 1.25 16.45 1.81
C ASN A 139 2.57 16.83 2.53
N GLU A 140 2.54 17.72 3.52
CA GLU A 140 3.72 18.06 4.32
C GLU A 140 4.35 16.85 5.02
N THR A 141 3.53 15.87 5.42
CA THR A 141 4.00 14.58 5.92
C THR A 141 4.81 13.81 4.88
N ASP A 142 4.42 13.85 3.60
CA ASP A 142 5.09 13.13 2.50
C ASP A 142 6.42 13.77 2.11
N LYS A 143 6.56 15.09 2.28
CA LYS A 143 7.85 15.80 2.12
C LYS A 143 8.82 15.47 3.26
N THR A 144 8.31 15.20 4.45
CA THR A 144 9.10 14.93 5.66
C THR A 144 9.72 13.53 5.64
N TYR A 145 9.08 12.53 5.03
CA TYR A 145 9.66 11.20 4.82
C TYR A 145 10.92 11.23 3.95
N SER A 146 11.00 12.14 2.96
CA SER A 146 12.22 12.30 2.15
C SER A 146 13.41 12.90 2.91
N GLU A 147 13.19 13.63 4.01
CA GLU A 147 14.27 14.21 4.83
C GLU A 147 14.66 13.24 5.97
N LEU A 148 13.69 12.54 6.56
CA LEU A 148 13.94 11.52 7.59
C LEU A 148 14.71 10.30 7.05
N ASP A 149 14.43 9.86 5.82
CA ASP A 149 15.15 8.75 5.19
C ASP A 149 16.61 9.14 4.83
N LYS A 150 16.86 10.41 4.48
CA LYS A 150 18.23 10.94 4.32
C LYS A 150 18.97 10.94 5.65
N VAL A 151 18.31 11.32 6.74
CA VAL A 151 18.90 11.31 8.08
C VAL A 151 19.21 9.87 8.51
N GLU A 152 18.35 8.89 8.26
CA GLU A 152 18.64 7.49 8.60
C GLU A 152 19.79 6.92 7.75
N LEU A 153 19.91 7.30 6.47
CA LEU A 153 21.02 6.89 5.62
C LEU A 153 22.35 7.50 6.06
N LEU A 154 22.35 8.79 6.44
CA LEU A 154 23.51 9.46 7.03
C LEU A 154 23.92 8.83 8.36
N LEU A 155 22.96 8.48 9.21
CA LEU A 155 23.24 7.77 10.47
C LEU A 155 23.87 6.40 10.23
N LYS A 156 23.39 5.63 9.25
CA LYS A 156 24.00 4.35 8.88
C LYS A 156 25.45 4.51 8.38
N GLN A 157 25.73 5.56 7.61
CA GLN A 157 27.08 5.84 7.13
C GLN A 157 28.01 6.24 8.29
N ILE A 158 27.54 7.08 9.20
CA ILE A 158 28.27 7.51 10.39
C ILE A 158 28.51 6.33 11.36
N GLU A 159 27.52 5.45 11.58
CA GLU A 159 27.67 4.23 12.39
C GLU A 159 28.77 3.31 11.84
N LYS A 160 28.83 3.15 10.50
CA LYS A 160 29.84 2.35 9.80
C LYS A 160 31.24 2.96 9.93
N ASP A 161 31.34 4.28 9.82
CA ASP A 161 32.61 4.98 9.95
C ASP A 161 33.11 4.94 11.41
N ILE A 162 32.23 5.01 12.41
CA ILE A 162 32.62 4.95 13.83
C ILE A 162 33.00 3.55 14.29
N THR A 163 32.32 2.50 13.81
CA THR A 163 32.73 1.11 14.07
C THR A 163 34.12 0.80 13.52
N LYS A 164 34.55 1.49 12.45
CA LYS A 164 35.92 1.44 11.92
C LYS A 164 36.95 2.14 12.82
N TYR A 165 36.58 3.21 13.54
CA TYR A 165 37.45 3.94 14.48
C TYR A 165 37.43 3.39 15.92
N ARG A 166 36.56 2.41 16.23
CA ARG A 166 36.50 1.65 17.50
C ARG A 166 36.27 2.50 18.77
N ASP A 167 35.56 3.61 18.62
CA ASP A 167 35.21 4.49 19.74
C ASP A 167 33.81 4.13 20.30
N GLU A 168 33.78 3.26 21.33
CA GLU A 168 32.54 2.70 21.87
C GLU A 168 31.64 3.75 22.54
N ASN A 169 32.21 4.85 23.03
CA ASN A 169 31.46 5.94 23.67
C ASN A 169 30.65 6.76 22.65
N LEU A 170 31.16 6.90 21.43
CA LEU A 170 30.47 7.61 20.35
C LEU A 170 29.36 6.74 19.73
N LEU A 171 29.59 5.42 19.65
CA LEU A 171 28.60 4.45 19.20
C LEU A 171 27.37 4.41 20.13
N LEU A 172 27.57 4.56 21.44
CA LEU A 172 26.49 4.58 22.43
C LEU A 172 25.60 5.82 22.27
N LYS A 173 26.20 7.01 22.12
CA LYS A 173 25.47 8.27 21.89
C LYS A 173 24.63 8.26 20.61
N ILE A 174 25.09 7.55 19.57
CA ILE A 174 24.34 7.42 18.32
C ILE A 174 23.19 6.43 18.44
N LYS A 175 23.37 5.32 19.17
CA LYS A 175 22.27 4.41 19.49
C LYS A 175 21.17 5.12 20.28
N ASP A 176 21.55 5.99 21.22
CA ASP A 176 20.61 6.81 22.00
C ASP A 176 19.88 7.82 21.11
N ALA A 177 20.61 8.51 20.22
CA ALA A 177 20.00 9.43 19.24
C ALA A 177 19.02 8.70 18.29
N ARG A 178 19.32 7.46 17.90
CA ARG A 178 18.44 6.62 17.06
C ARG A 178 17.17 6.20 17.78
N LEU A 179 17.26 5.90 19.08
CA LEU A 179 16.10 5.60 19.91
C LEU A 179 15.18 6.81 20.04
N LEU A 180 15.75 8.00 20.24
CA LEU A 180 14.98 9.26 20.26
C LEU A 180 14.30 9.52 18.91
N LEU A 181 14.98 9.30 17.78
CA LEU A 181 14.36 9.44 16.45
C LEU A 181 13.17 8.48 16.24
N LYS A 182 13.27 7.24 16.74
CA LYS A 182 12.15 6.28 16.70
C LYS A 182 10.96 6.73 17.54
N ASP A 183 11.21 7.38 18.66
CA ASP A 183 10.15 7.92 19.52
C ASP A 183 9.48 9.15 18.88
N TYR A 184 10.26 10.02 18.24
CA TYR A 184 9.75 11.16 17.46
C TYR A 184 8.91 10.71 16.26
N SER A 185 9.31 9.66 15.53
CA SER A 185 8.53 9.16 14.38
C SER A 185 7.19 8.56 14.79
N GLN A 186 7.13 7.86 15.93
CA GLN A 186 5.88 7.35 16.50
C GLN A 186 4.98 8.47 17.03
N LYS A 187 5.57 9.55 17.55
CA LYS A 187 4.82 10.72 18.04
C LYS A 187 4.21 11.53 16.88
N ALA A 188 4.91 11.65 15.75
CA ALA A 188 4.41 12.34 14.56
C ALA A 188 3.20 11.64 13.91
N GLN A 189 3.10 10.32 13.98
CA GLN A 189 1.92 9.56 13.51
C GLN A 189 0.67 9.74 14.41
N LYS A 190 0.80 10.33 15.60
CA LYS A 190 -0.30 10.47 16.59
C LYS A 190 -0.93 11.86 16.64
N THR A 191 -0.45 12.82 15.86
CA THR A 191 -0.96 14.19 15.84
C THR A 191 -1.49 14.53 14.45
N GLU A 192 -2.76 14.21 14.18
CA GLU A 192 -3.48 14.88 13.10
C GLU A 192 -3.67 16.36 13.47
N PRO A 193 -3.29 17.31 12.60
CA PRO A 193 -3.59 18.71 12.84
C PRO A 193 -5.10 18.92 12.70
N LYS A 194 -5.77 19.22 13.82
CA LYS A 194 -7.09 19.87 13.78
C LYS A 194 -6.90 21.22 13.10
N CYS A 195 -7.58 21.43 11.97
CA CYS A 195 -7.60 22.72 11.29
C CYS A 195 -8.10 23.82 12.24
N PRO A 196 -7.40 24.96 12.36
CA PRO A 196 -7.98 26.15 12.93
C PRO A 196 -9.05 26.69 11.96
N ILE A 197 -10.28 26.82 12.45
CA ILE A 197 -11.37 27.49 11.74
C ILE A 197 -11.02 28.98 11.67
N ILE A 198 -10.46 29.44 10.55
CA ILE A 198 -10.33 30.87 10.24
C ILE A 198 -11.47 31.21 9.28
N ALA A 199 -12.37 32.08 9.73
CA ALA A 199 -13.49 32.56 8.93
C ALA A 199 -12.98 33.45 7.79
N CYS A 200 -13.09 32.97 6.54
CA CYS A 200 -12.90 33.80 5.36
C CYS A 200 -14.14 34.70 5.13
N PRO A 201 -13.95 35.94 4.63
CA PRO A 201 -15.05 36.82 4.24
C PRO A 201 -15.86 36.23 3.07
N PRO A 202 -17.14 36.62 2.91
CA PRO A 202 -18.06 35.98 1.97
C PRO A 202 -17.65 36.24 0.52
N CYS A 203 -17.19 35.18 -0.16
CA CYS A 203 -17.04 35.19 -1.61
C CYS A 203 -18.42 35.17 -2.30
N PRO A 204 -18.55 35.80 -3.48
CA PRO A 204 -19.77 35.77 -4.27
C PRO A 204 -20.16 34.32 -4.63
N PRO A 205 -21.46 34.02 -4.80
CA PRO A 205 -21.94 32.65 -4.98
C PRO A 205 -21.42 32.07 -6.30
N CYS A 206 -20.39 31.23 -6.19
CA CYS A 206 -20.01 30.31 -7.26
C CYS A 206 -21.18 29.34 -7.52
N PRO A 207 -21.38 28.88 -8.77
CA PRO A 207 -22.34 27.82 -9.05
C PRO A 207 -22.00 26.64 -8.15
N THR A 208 -22.95 26.28 -7.30
CA THR A 208 -22.79 25.23 -6.30
C THR A 208 -22.32 23.96 -7.01
N PRO A 209 -21.18 23.38 -6.61
CA PRO A 209 -20.89 22.00 -6.95
C PRO A 209 -22.08 21.20 -6.46
N GLN A 210 -22.78 20.51 -7.36
CA GLN A 210 -23.77 19.52 -6.96
C GLN A 210 -23.06 18.61 -5.97
N LYS A 211 -23.53 18.66 -4.72
CA LYS A 211 -23.14 17.80 -3.62
C LYS A 211 -23.04 16.40 -4.22
N THR A 212 -21.82 15.89 -4.36
CA THR A 212 -21.62 14.49 -4.72
C THR A 212 -22.33 13.73 -3.64
N GLU A 213 -23.52 13.25 -3.98
CA GLU A 213 -24.31 12.37 -3.16
C GLU A 213 -23.43 11.16 -2.94
N GLN A 214 -22.79 11.11 -1.77
CA GLN A 214 -22.05 9.95 -1.36
C GLN A 214 -23.05 8.82 -1.40
N VAL A 215 -22.86 7.89 -2.33
CA VAL A 215 -23.69 6.69 -2.44
C VAL A 215 -23.63 6.04 -1.06
N GLN A 216 -24.74 6.09 -0.33
CA GLN A 216 -24.78 5.62 1.05
C GLN A 216 -24.88 4.10 1.03
N ILE A 217 -23.72 3.45 1.00
CA ILE A 217 -23.58 1.99 0.94
C ILE A 217 -23.68 1.45 2.37
N GLY A 218 -24.89 1.48 2.96
CA GLY A 218 -25.16 1.01 4.32
C GLY A 218 -25.97 1.99 5.16
N MET A 219 -26.12 1.68 6.46
CA MET A 219 -26.84 2.56 7.40
C MET A 219 -26.21 3.96 7.47
N SER A 220 -27.03 4.99 7.70
CA SER A 220 -26.55 6.37 7.70
C SER A 220 -25.49 6.60 8.78
N GLU A 221 -24.58 7.55 8.54
CA GLU A 221 -23.55 7.89 9.52
C GLU A 221 -24.17 8.40 10.83
N ALA A 222 -25.30 9.12 10.74
CA ALA A 222 -26.05 9.57 11.91
C ALA A 222 -26.56 8.39 12.74
N ASP A 223 -27.23 7.42 12.11
CA ASP A 223 -27.78 6.24 12.79
C ASP A 223 -26.66 5.36 13.36
N PHE A 224 -25.57 5.19 12.60
CA PHE A 224 -24.41 4.43 13.05
C PHE A 224 -23.72 5.09 14.24
N SER A 225 -23.56 6.41 14.24
CA SER A 225 -22.89 7.12 15.34
C SER A 225 -23.67 7.01 16.66
N ALA A 226 -25.00 7.08 16.60
CA ALA A 226 -25.87 6.87 17.74
C ALA A 226 -25.70 5.45 18.30
N PHE A 227 -25.83 4.44 17.44
CA PHE A 227 -25.65 3.04 17.80
C PHE A 227 -24.24 2.74 18.34
N TYR A 228 -23.20 3.25 17.69
CA TYR A 228 -21.81 3.07 18.11
C TYR A 228 -21.58 3.60 19.52
N SER A 229 -22.22 4.72 19.88
CA SER A 229 -22.15 5.27 21.23
C SER A 229 -22.83 4.38 22.27
N GLU A 230 -23.88 3.66 21.91
CA GLU A 230 -24.55 2.69 22.79
C GLU A 230 -23.69 1.44 23.00
N VAL A 231 -23.13 0.89 21.91
CA VAL A 231 -22.21 -0.26 21.98
C VAL A 231 -20.96 0.08 22.78
N LYS A 232 -20.43 1.31 22.65
CA LYS A 232 -19.27 1.77 23.41
C LYS A 232 -19.53 1.90 24.91
N LYS A 233 -20.78 2.17 25.33
CA LYS A 233 -21.15 2.27 26.75
C LYS A 233 -21.26 0.90 27.44
N ALA A 234 -21.32 -0.20 26.69
CA ALA A 234 -21.43 -1.53 27.27
C ALA A 234 -20.09 -2.00 27.85
N ASP A 235 -20.12 -2.50 29.09
CA ASP A 235 -18.92 -2.87 29.84
C ASP A 235 -18.30 -4.20 29.38
N THR A 236 -19.11 -5.14 28.89
CA THR A 236 -18.64 -6.48 28.50
C THR A 236 -18.83 -6.77 27.02
N GLY A 237 -17.93 -7.56 26.43
CA GLY A 237 -18.03 -7.99 25.03
C GLY A 237 -19.32 -8.75 24.71
N ARG A 238 -19.90 -9.47 25.69
CA ARG A 238 -21.20 -10.14 25.54
C ARG A 238 -22.35 -9.16 25.36
N ASP A 239 -22.34 -8.06 26.13
CA ASP A 239 -23.39 -7.05 26.03
C ASP A 239 -23.27 -6.26 24.73
N LYS A 240 -22.03 -5.99 24.29
CA LYS A 240 -21.75 -5.43 22.95
C LYS A 240 -22.32 -6.33 21.84
N LEU A 241 -22.10 -7.65 21.90
CA LEU A 241 -22.62 -8.60 20.92
C LEU A 241 -24.15 -8.63 20.89
N ARG A 242 -24.82 -8.58 22.06
CA ARG A 242 -26.29 -8.54 22.14
C ARG A 242 -26.89 -7.31 21.46
N LEU A 243 -26.26 -6.14 21.65
CA LEU A 243 -26.70 -4.90 20.97
C LEU A 243 -26.56 -5.02 19.45
N ILE A 244 -25.46 -5.63 19.00
CA ILE A 244 -25.22 -5.89 17.57
C ILE A 244 -26.26 -6.88 17.01
N GLU A 245 -26.55 -7.97 17.71
CA GLU A 245 -27.61 -8.93 17.32
C GLU A 245 -28.98 -8.24 17.20
N SER A 246 -29.32 -7.38 18.17
CA SER A 246 -30.57 -6.61 18.14
C SER A 246 -30.65 -5.71 16.91
N LEU A 247 -29.54 -5.11 16.49
CA LEU A 247 -29.50 -4.30 15.27
C LEU A 247 -29.62 -5.16 14.01
N MET A 248 -28.95 -6.31 13.94
CA MET A 248 -29.03 -7.17 12.75
C MET A 248 -30.43 -7.77 12.56
N ASN A 249 -31.14 -8.06 13.65
CA ASN A 249 -32.54 -8.50 13.61
C ASN A 249 -33.49 -7.46 12.99
N SER A 250 -33.09 -6.19 12.93
CA SER A 250 -33.85 -5.12 12.26
C SER A 250 -33.61 -5.02 10.75
N ASN A 251 -32.88 -5.98 10.14
CA ASN A 251 -32.46 -6.00 8.74
C ASN A 251 -31.58 -4.80 8.33
N ALA A 252 -30.85 -4.20 9.28
CA ALA A 252 -29.88 -3.17 8.98
C ALA A 252 -28.69 -3.76 8.19
N THR A 253 -28.19 -3.02 7.22
CA THR A 253 -26.96 -3.33 6.48
C THR A 253 -25.83 -2.38 6.89
N LEU A 254 -24.66 -2.93 7.18
CA LEU A 254 -23.47 -2.20 7.59
C LEU A 254 -22.45 -2.15 6.45
N SER A 255 -21.78 -1.01 6.28
CA SER A 255 -20.58 -0.94 5.45
C SER A 255 -19.41 -1.66 6.13
N VAL A 256 -18.43 -2.11 5.35
CA VAL A 256 -17.21 -2.73 5.86
C VAL A 256 -16.49 -1.79 6.84
N ASN A 257 -16.48 -0.47 6.59
CA ASN A 257 -15.88 0.49 7.51
C ASN A 257 -16.60 0.54 8.86
N GLN A 258 -17.93 0.47 8.86
CA GLN A 258 -18.75 0.41 10.07
C GLN A 258 -18.53 -0.91 10.82
N VAL A 259 -18.44 -2.03 10.10
CA VAL A 259 -18.10 -3.34 10.67
C VAL A 259 -16.73 -3.32 11.34
N ILE A 260 -15.73 -2.72 10.69
CA ILE A 260 -14.37 -2.57 11.25
C ILE A 260 -14.41 -1.73 12.53
N ALA A 261 -15.19 -0.65 12.57
CA ALA A 261 -15.33 0.18 13.76
C ALA A 261 -15.94 -0.62 14.94
N LEU A 262 -16.97 -1.44 14.69
CA LEU A 262 -17.55 -2.32 15.70
C LEU A 262 -16.57 -3.41 16.14
N LEU A 263 -15.82 -3.99 15.19
CA LEU A 263 -14.81 -5.01 15.48
C LEU A 263 -13.72 -4.49 16.43
N LYS A 264 -13.31 -3.22 16.30
CA LYS A 264 -12.33 -2.56 17.18
C LYS A 264 -12.83 -2.35 18.62
N LEU A 265 -14.14 -2.44 18.86
CA LEU A 265 -14.70 -2.37 20.22
C LEU A 265 -14.65 -3.71 20.95
N LEU A 266 -14.32 -4.81 20.25
CA LEU A 266 -14.22 -6.16 20.81
C LEU A 266 -12.76 -6.51 21.07
N ASP A 267 -12.34 -6.38 22.33
CA ASP A 267 -10.94 -6.57 22.74
C ASP A 267 -10.51 -8.06 22.71
N PHE A 268 -11.46 -8.99 22.86
CA PHE A 268 -11.18 -10.42 22.98
C PHE A 268 -11.42 -11.20 21.68
N SER A 269 -10.50 -12.09 21.32
CA SER A 269 -10.64 -12.99 20.15
C SER A 269 -11.89 -13.88 20.23
N SER A 270 -12.30 -14.30 21.42
CA SER A 270 -13.52 -15.08 21.64
C SER A 270 -14.78 -14.35 21.19
N ASP A 271 -14.83 -13.03 21.40
CA ASP A 271 -15.98 -12.20 21.06
C ASP A 271 -15.97 -11.87 19.57
N ARG A 272 -14.77 -11.63 19.00
CA ARG A 272 -14.58 -11.46 17.55
C ARG A 272 -15.08 -12.68 16.77
N LYS A 273 -14.84 -13.91 17.25
CA LYS A 273 -15.34 -15.15 16.60
C LYS A 273 -16.86 -15.25 16.59
N LYS A 274 -17.53 -14.80 17.66
CA LYS A 274 -19.01 -14.78 17.76
C LYS A 274 -19.64 -13.66 16.94
N PHE A 275 -18.89 -12.59 16.68
CA PHE A 275 -19.32 -11.46 15.88
C PHE A 275 -19.49 -11.80 14.39
N PHE A 276 -18.56 -12.56 13.79
CA PHE A 276 -18.61 -12.85 12.34
C PHE A 276 -19.90 -13.56 11.86
N PRO A 277 -20.44 -14.56 12.57
CA PRO A 277 -21.72 -15.18 12.20
C PRO A 277 -22.89 -14.20 12.24
N ILE A 278 -22.88 -13.23 13.16
CA ILE A 278 -23.97 -12.26 13.34
C ILE A 278 -24.00 -11.28 12.16
N ILE A 279 -22.83 -10.82 11.69
CA ILE A 279 -22.74 -9.86 10.58
C ILE A 279 -22.84 -10.53 9.21
N LYS A 280 -22.78 -11.87 9.15
CA LYS A 280 -22.83 -12.63 7.90
C LYS A 280 -24.18 -12.38 7.21
N GLY A 281 -24.13 -11.79 6.01
CA GLY A 281 -25.33 -11.43 5.24
C GLY A 281 -25.83 -10.00 5.45
N HIS A 282 -25.23 -9.25 6.38
CA HIS A 282 -25.58 -7.86 6.67
C HIS A 282 -24.54 -6.84 6.16
N ILE A 283 -23.59 -7.28 5.33
CA ILE A 283 -22.53 -6.44 4.77
C ILE A 283 -23.00 -5.84 3.45
N ALA A 284 -23.07 -4.50 3.39
CA ALA A 284 -23.53 -3.76 2.22
C ALA A 284 -22.53 -3.81 1.03
N ASP A 285 -21.23 -3.94 1.31
CA ASP A 285 -20.14 -3.93 0.33
C ASP A 285 -19.25 -5.20 0.39
N PRO A 286 -19.71 -6.32 -0.19
CA PRO A 286 -18.97 -7.59 -0.20
C PRO A 286 -17.57 -7.49 -0.83
N GLN A 287 -17.38 -6.59 -1.79
CA GLN A 287 -16.09 -6.41 -2.48
C GLN A 287 -14.97 -5.91 -1.55
N ASN A 288 -15.32 -5.26 -0.44
CA ASN A 288 -14.38 -4.70 0.52
C ASN A 288 -14.09 -5.61 1.72
N ILE A 289 -14.70 -6.80 1.81
CA ILE A 289 -14.62 -7.69 2.99
C ILE A 289 -13.17 -7.98 3.40
N TYR A 290 -12.24 -8.03 2.45
CA TYR A 290 -10.82 -8.24 2.73
C TYR A 290 -10.20 -7.25 3.74
N LYS A 291 -10.75 -6.03 3.85
CA LYS A 291 -10.29 -5.01 4.82
C LYS A 291 -10.53 -5.43 6.27
N ILE A 292 -11.52 -6.27 6.54
CA ILE A 292 -11.81 -6.79 7.88
C ILE A 292 -10.65 -7.65 8.38
N TYR A 293 -10.06 -8.48 7.50
CA TYR A 293 -8.98 -9.40 7.86
C TYR A 293 -7.68 -8.68 8.24
N ASN A 294 -7.44 -7.50 7.68
CA ASN A 294 -6.26 -6.69 8.00
C ASN A 294 -6.28 -6.14 9.44
N HIS A 295 -7.44 -6.15 10.09
CA HIS A 295 -7.61 -5.71 11.48
C HIS A 295 -7.63 -6.86 12.50
N LEU A 296 -7.32 -8.08 12.07
CA LEU A 296 -7.14 -9.23 12.96
C LEU A 296 -5.65 -9.51 13.17
N ASP A 297 -5.25 -9.69 14.43
CA ASP A 297 -3.85 -9.84 14.81
C ASP A 297 -3.34 -11.27 14.54
N PHE A 298 -4.20 -12.27 14.65
CA PHE A 298 -3.85 -13.68 14.57
C PHE A 298 -4.25 -14.32 13.24
N SER A 299 -3.35 -15.11 12.65
CA SER A 299 -3.62 -15.87 11.42
C SER A 299 -4.79 -16.85 11.58
N SER A 300 -4.92 -17.49 12.75
CA SER A 300 -6.04 -18.38 13.06
C SER A 300 -7.39 -17.66 13.02
N ASP A 301 -7.46 -16.41 13.51
CA ASP A 301 -8.70 -15.63 13.52
C ASP A 301 -9.05 -15.13 12.11
N LYS A 302 -8.05 -14.82 11.27
CA LYS A 302 -8.25 -14.47 9.86
C LYS A 302 -8.87 -15.61 9.07
N GLU A 303 -8.35 -16.82 9.25
CA GLU A 303 -8.85 -18.00 8.54
C GLU A 303 -10.28 -18.35 8.97
N GLU A 304 -10.58 -18.25 10.27
CA GLU A 304 -11.92 -18.48 10.80
C GLU A 304 -12.92 -17.42 10.32
N ALA A 305 -12.53 -16.15 10.32
CA ALA A 305 -13.35 -15.06 9.77
C ALA A 305 -13.60 -15.24 8.27
N ARG A 306 -12.58 -15.68 7.51
CA ARG A 306 -12.70 -15.97 6.07
C ARG A 306 -13.69 -17.08 5.80
N LYS A 307 -13.60 -18.20 6.53
CA LYS A 307 -14.52 -19.33 6.43
C LYS A 307 -15.97 -18.92 6.72
N ILE A 308 -16.18 -18.08 7.75
CA ILE A 308 -17.52 -17.64 8.14
C ILE A 308 -18.09 -16.65 7.12
N LEU A 309 -17.34 -15.62 6.73
CA LEU A 309 -17.83 -14.52 5.89
C LEU A 309 -17.89 -14.86 4.39
N GLU A 310 -16.91 -15.61 3.86
CA GLU A 310 -16.88 -16.02 2.45
C GLU A 310 -17.55 -17.38 2.19
N GLY A 311 -17.83 -18.15 3.25
CA GLY A 311 -18.51 -19.45 3.13
C GLY A 311 -17.70 -20.54 2.42
N LYS A 312 -16.36 -20.42 2.39
CA LYS A 312 -15.43 -21.41 1.82
C LYS A 312 -14.79 -22.26 2.90
#